data_AF-A0A1F9WAQ9-F1
#
_entry.id   AF-A0A1F9WAQ9-F1
#
_cell.length_a   1.000
_cell.length_b   1.000
_cell.length_c   1.000
_cell.angle_alpha   90.00
_cell.angle_beta   90.00
_cell.angle_gamma   90.00
#
_symmetry.space_group_name_H-M   'P 1'
#
loop_
_entity.id
_entity.type
_entity.pdbx_description
1 polymer ?
#
loop_
_entity_poly.entity_id
_entity_poly.type
_entity_poly.pdbx_seq_one_letter_code
_entity_poly.pdbx_strand_id
1 'polypeptide(L)'
;MAAILVSNAPPKSLAFIFDPALEKGFSRVFDKLMLARFKKAAGFLKAGDYPRGVKIMRGLGFGLTPSGDDFIGGLLAGFNYALLNLRFDTRARIEGIFELAEGNNLISNAFMRAAYEGKINAKVRRLMSALSGGSRKELAAAAAEALDSGHTSGADYCAGLVFALKDVLAAS
;
A
#
# COMPACT_ATOMS: atom_id res chain seq x y z
N MET A 1 -5.26 -11.76 4.25
CA MET A 1 -4.28 -10.67 4.47
C MET A 1 -4.88 -9.43 5.13
N ALA A 2 -5.96 -8.81 4.62
CA ALA A 2 -6.52 -7.58 5.22
C ALA A 2 -6.79 -7.68 6.74
N ALA A 3 -7.39 -8.78 7.21
CA ALA A 3 -7.60 -9.00 8.65
C ALA A 3 -6.28 -9.09 9.43
N ILE A 4 -5.27 -9.78 8.88
CA ILE A 4 -3.93 -9.88 9.50
C ILE A 4 -3.28 -8.49 9.58
N LEU A 5 -3.37 -7.70 8.50
CA LEU A 5 -2.88 -6.33 8.47
C LEU A 5 -3.57 -5.50 9.57
N VAL A 6 -4.90 -5.47 9.62
CA VAL A 6 -5.65 -4.70 10.63
C VAL A 6 -5.27 -5.08 12.05
N SER A 7 -5.09 -6.38 12.33
CA SER A 7 -4.76 -6.85 13.69
C SER A 7 -3.32 -6.61 14.13
N ASN A 8 -2.39 -6.42 13.19
CA ASN A 8 -0.95 -6.35 13.49
C ASN A 8 -0.30 -5.03 13.07
N ALA A 9 -1.04 -4.16 12.38
CA ALA A 9 -0.49 -2.91 11.91
C ALA A 9 -0.22 -1.94 13.09
N PRO A 10 0.92 -1.24 13.06
CA PRO A 10 1.25 -0.23 14.05
C PRO A 10 0.23 0.93 13.99
N PRO A 11 0.01 1.64 15.12
CA PRO A 11 -0.82 2.84 15.13
C PRO A 11 -0.36 3.85 14.08
N LYS A 12 -1.32 4.61 13.53
CA LYS A 12 -1.11 5.63 12.49
C LYS A 12 -0.69 5.12 11.11
N SER A 13 -0.70 3.81 10.89
CA SER A 13 -0.58 3.24 9.55
C SER A 13 -1.86 3.42 8.73
N LEU A 14 -1.74 3.27 7.40
CA LEU A 14 -2.86 3.30 6.45
C LEU A 14 -3.74 2.04 6.52
N ALA A 15 -3.50 1.12 7.45
CA ALA A 15 -4.38 -0.02 7.70
C ALA A 15 -5.82 0.42 8.07
N PHE A 16 -6.01 1.66 8.55
CA PHE A 16 -7.33 2.24 8.82
C PHE A 16 -8.26 2.24 7.59
N ILE A 17 -7.71 2.17 6.37
CA ILE A 17 -8.48 2.06 5.13
C ILE A 17 -9.41 0.83 5.13
N PHE A 18 -9.01 -0.22 5.85
CA PHE A 18 -9.76 -1.48 5.98
C PHE A 18 -10.53 -1.60 7.30
N ASP A 19 -10.16 -0.82 8.32
CA ASP A 19 -10.85 -0.77 9.61
C ASP A 19 -10.82 0.65 10.20
N PRO A 20 -11.93 1.40 10.14
CA PRO A 20 -12.04 2.75 10.71
C PRO A 20 -11.74 2.81 12.21
N ALA A 21 -11.82 1.71 12.96
CA ALA A 21 -11.47 1.71 14.38
C ALA A 21 -9.99 2.06 14.63
N LEU A 22 -9.12 1.89 13.62
CA LEU A 22 -7.71 2.28 13.69
C LEU A 22 -7.49 3.79 13.56
N GLU A 23 -8.50 4.56 13.13
CA GLU A 23 -8.44 6.03 13.09
C GLU A 23 -8.16 6.64 14.48
N LYS A 24 -8.52 5.92 15.56
CA LYS A 24 -8.24 6.33 16.95
C LYS A 24 -6.75 6.52 17.25
N GLY A 25 -5.86 5.89 16.46
CA GLY A 25 -4.41 6.09 16.56
C GLY A 25 -3.94 7.49 16.14
N PHE A 26 -4.75 8.21 15.35
CA PHE A 26 -4.49 9.58 14.92
C PHE A 26 -5.13 10.58 15.89
N SER A 27 -4.63 10.62 17.13
CA SER A 27 -5.29 11.34 18.23
C SER A 27 -4.92 12.83 18.32
N ARG A 28 -3.72 13.22 17.88
CA ARG A 28 -3.24 14.62 17.96
C ARG A 28 -3.80 15.46 16.81
N VAL A 29 -3.88 16.78 16.99
CA VAL A 29 -4.40 17.72 15.98
C VAL A 29 -3.71 17.52 14.62
N PHE A 30 -2.38 17.46 14.63
CA PHE A 30 -1.61 17.23 13.41
C PHE A 30 -1.93 15.86 12.76
N ASP A 31 -2.00 14.80 13.57
CA ASP A 31 -2.32 13.45 13.09
C ASP A 31 -3.72 13.42 12.45
N LYS A 32 -4.70 14.12 13.03
CA LYS A 32 -6.07 14.22 12.50
C LYS A 32 -6.12 14.93 11.15
N LEU A 33 -5.36 16.01 10.98
CA LEU A 33 -5.25 16.71 9.69
C LEU A 33 -4.60 15.80 8.63
N MET A 34 -3.58 15.06 9.02
CA MET A 34 -2.96 14.06 8.14
C MET A 34 -3.95 12.96 7.76
N LEU A 35 -4.67 12.39 8.73
CA LEU A 35 -5.71 11.39 8.51
C LEU A 35 -6.78 11.89 7.54
N ALA A 36 -7.23 13.14 7.68
CA ALA A 36 -8.21 13.73 6.76
C ALA A 36 -7.68 13.74 5.31
N ARG A 37 -6.39 14.03 5.10
CA ARG A 37 -5.76 13.97 3.77
C ARG A 37 -5.65 12.53 3.27
N PHE A 38 -5.25 11.57 4.11
CA PHE A 38 -5.23 10.15 3.72
C PHE A 38 -6.61 9.65 3.33
N LYS A 39 -7.65 9.99 4.12
CA LYS A 39 -9.05 9.62 3.82
C LYS A 39 -9.51 10.22 2.49
N LYS A 40 -9.16 11.48 2.22
CA LYS A 40 -9.45 12.12 0.94
C LYS A 40 -8.77 11.40 -0.23
N ALA A 41 -7.49 11.07 -0.09
CA ALA A 41 -6.76 10.30 -1.11
C ALA A 41 -7.38 8.92 -1.34
N ALA A 42 -7.62 8.17 -0.25
CA ALA A 42 -8.25 6.85 -0.30
C ALA A 42 -9.66 6.89 -0.91
N GLY A 43 -10.41 7.98 -0.71
CA GLY A 43 -11.71 8.19 -1.36
C GLY A 43 -11.62 8.26 -2.88
N PHE A 44 -10.67 9.03 -3.43
CA PHE A 44 -10.44 9.07 -4.88
C PHE A 44 -9.96 7.72 -5.43
N LEU A 45 -9.04 7.06 -4.73
CA LEU A 45 -8.57 5.72 -5.12
C LEU A 45 -9.72 4.71 -5.17
N LYS A 46 -10.61 4.70 -4.17
CA LYS A 46 -11.78 3.81 -4.13
C LYS A 46 -12.80 4.11 -5.24
N ALA A 47 -12.84 5.34 -5.73
CA ALA A 47 -13.68 5.75 -6.84
C ALA A 47 -13.01 5.48 -8.22
N GLY A 48 -11.81 4.91 -8.26
CA GLY A 48 -11.04 4.67 -9.48
C GLY A 48 -10.30 5.91 -10.03
N ASP A 49 -10.37 7.06 -9.34
CA ASP A 49 -9.60 8.27 -9.68
C ASP A 49 -8.18 8.15 -9.09
N TYR A 50 -7.41 7.23 -9.67
CA TYR A 50 -6.02 6.97 -9.29
C TYR A 50 -5.13 8.21 -9.39
N PRO A 51 -5.17 9.02 -10.48
CA PRO A 51 -4.34 10.20 -10.60
C PRO A 51 -4.49 11.18 -9.44
N ARG A 52 -5.74 11.48 -9.05
CA ARG A 52 -6.01 12.42 -7.98
C ARG A 52 -5.70 11.84 -6.61
N GLY A 53 -6.00 10.56 -6.40
CA GLY A 53 -5.65 9.85 -5.17
C GLY A 53 -4.15 9.85 -4.92
N VAL A 54 -3.36 9.42 -5.91
CA VAL A 54 -1.89 9.36 -5.85
C VAL A 54 -1.29 10.75 -5.61
N LYS A 55 -1.75 11.78 -6.33
CA LYS A 55 -1.25 13.15 -6.16
C LYS A 55 -1.43 13.69 -4.73
N ILE A 56 -2.50 13.31 -4.04
CA ILE A 56 -2.73 13.71 -2.64
C ILE A 56 -1.89 12.87 -1.68
N MET A 57 -1.73 11.58 -1.99
CA MET A 57 -1.02 10.59 -1.18
C MET A 57 0.50 10.79 -1.19
N ARG A 58 1.07 11.18 -2.34
CA ARG A 58 2.51 11.35 -2.53
C ARG A 58 3.13 12.32 -1.52
N GLY A 59 4.20 11.88 -0.87
CA GLY A 59 4.93 12.62 0.15
C GLY A 59 4.15 12.87 1.45
N LEU A 60 2.95 12.31 1.60
CA LEU A 60 2.13 12.48 2.80
C LEU A 60 2.55 11.46 3.86
N GLY A 61 2.96 11.94 5.03
CA GLY A 61 3.47 11.10 6.12
C GLY A 61 4.77 11.65 6.66
N PHE A 62 5.39 10.90 7.57
CA PHE A 62 6.65 11.28 8.19
C PHE A 62 7.72 10.21 7.97
N GLY A 63 8.97 10.58 8.23
CA GLY A 63 10.09 9.65 8.27
C GLY A 63 10.85 9.56 6.95
N LEU A 64 11.73 8.55 6.88
CA LEU A 64 12.62 8.33 5.74
C LEU A 64 11.86 8.02 4.45
N THR A 65 10.76 7.26 4.58
CA THR A 65 9.76 7.01 3.54
C THR A 65 8.41 7.47 4.11
N PRO A 66 7.77 8.51 3.53
CA PRO A 66 6.44 8.91 3.95
C PRO A 66 5.44 7.77 3.73
N SER A 67 4.53 7.57 4.68
CA SER A 67 3.50 6.52 4.61
C SER A 67 2.71 6.48 3.30
N GLY A 68 2.43 7.65 2.70
CA GLY A 68 1.77 7.74 1.41
C GLY A 68 2.62 7.23 0.25
N ASP A 69 3.94 7.42 0.32
CA ASP A 69 4.90 6.90 -0.66
C ASP A 69 5.04 5.38 -0.54
N ASP A 70 5.10 4.87 0.71
CA ASP A 70 5.07 3.43 1.00
C ASP A 70 3.79 2.79 0.44
N PHE A 71 2.63 3.41 0.67
CA PHE A 71 1.35 2.96 0.14
C PHE A 71 1.33 2.95 -1.39
N ILE A 72 1.83 3.99 -2.06
CA ILE A 72 1.90 4.02 -3.53
C ILE A 72 2.82 2.89 -4.06
N GLY A 73 3.96 2.65 -3.42
CA GLY A 73 4.84 1.53 -3.76
C GLY A 73 4.13 0.18 -3.63
N GLY A 74 3.35 0.00 -2.57
CA GLY A 74 2.52 -1.18 -2.37
C GLY A 74 1.42 -1.31 -3.43
N LEU A 75 0.77 -0.21 -3.79
CA LEU A 75 -0.28 -0.14 -4.81
C LEU A 75 0.26 -0.59 -6.18
N LEU A 76 1.42 -0.05 -6.60
CA LEU A 76 2.11 -0.46 -7.82
C LEU A 76 2.46 -1.94 -7.81
N ALA A 77 3.01 -2.44 -6.69
CA ALA A 77 3.37 -3.85 -6.56
C ALA A 77 2.15 -4.78 -6.62
N GLY A 78 1.03 -4.40 -6.01
CA GLY A 78 -0.22 -5.16 -6.07
C GLY A 78 -0.80 -5.22 -7.49
N PHE A 79 -0.83 -4.10 -8.21
CA PHE A 79 -1.28 -4.11 -9.62
C PHE A 79 -0.34 -4.87 -10.54
N ASN A 80 0.98 -4.76 -10.35
CA ASN A 80 1.95 -5.58 -11.09
C ASN A 80 1.76 -7.07 -10.80
N TYR A 81 1.52 -7.45 -9.55
CA TYR A 81 1.22 -8.84 -9.21
C TYR A 81 -0.06 -9.33 -9.92
N ALA A 82 -1.12 -8.52 -9.91
CA ALA A 82 -2.37 -8.83 -10.61
C ALA A 82 -2.17 -9.00 -12.12
N LEU A 83 -1.36 -8.15 -12.74
CA LEU A 83 -1.00 -8.24 -14.16
C LEU A 83 -0.24 -9.51 -14.48
N LEU A 84 0.84 -9.77 -13.74
CA LEU A 84 1.81 -10.81 -14.07
C LEU A 84 1.37 -12.22 -13.63
N ASN A 85 0.62 -12.33 -12.53
CA ASN A 85 0.31 -13.61 -11.89
C ASN A 85 -1.18 -13.97 -11.95
N LEU A 86 -2.07 -12.96 -11.98
CA LEU A 86 -3.52 -13.18 -11.98
C LEU A 86 -4.18 -12.87 -13.33
N ARG A 87 -3.41 -12.33 -14.30
CA ARG A 87 -3.85 -11.98 -15.66
C ARG A 87 -4.95 -10.91 -15.73
N PHE A 88 -5.03 -10.02 -14.73
CA PHE A 88 -5.87 -8.82 -14.81
C PHE A 88 -5.15 -7.71 -15.61
N ASP A 89 -5.83 -7.06 -16.55
CA ASP A 89 -5.23 -5.93 -17.27
C ASP A 89 -5.23 -4.65 -16.43
N THR A 90 -4.14 -4.44 -15.69
CA THR A 90 -3.92 -3.27 -14.84
C THR A 90 -2.89 -2.30 -15.41
N ARG A 91 -2.42 -2.51 -16.66
CA ARG A 91 -1.30 -1.77 -17.24
C ARG A 91 -1.52 -0.25 -17.22
N ALA A 92 -2.70 0.20 -17.68
CA ALA A 92 -3.03 1.63 -17.68
C ALA A 92 -3.02 2.26 -16.27
N ARG A 93 -3.39 1.49 -15.25
CA ARG A 93 -3.36 1.96 -13.86
C ARG A 93 -1.91 2.09 -13.37
N ILE A 94 -1.07 1.10 -13.67
CA ILE A 94 0.36 1.12 -13.31
C ILE A 94 1.05 2.34 -13.90
N GLU A 95 0.89 2.58 -15.21
CA GLU A 95 1.46 3.74 -15.90
C GLU A 95 0.96 5.06 -15.29
N GLY A 96 -0.36 5.24 -15.21
CA GLY A 96 -0.94 6.50 -14.70
C GLY A 96 -0.63 6.78 -13.23
N ILE A 97 -0.42 5.75 -12.41
CA ILE A 97 0.05 5.90 -11.03
C ILE A 97 1.51 6.33 -11.03
N PHE A 98 2.37 5.63 -11.78
CA PHE A 98 3.82 5.85 -11.75
C PHE A 98 4.20 7.25 -12.26
N GLU A 99 3.56 7.74 -13.33
CA GLU A 99 3.75 9.11 -13.87
C GLU A 99 3.53 10.20 -12.81
N LEU A 100 2.72 9.92 -11.78
CA LEU A 100 2.38 10.88 -10.72
C LEU A 100 3.02 10.52 -9.38
N ALA A 101 3.67 9.37 -9.27
CA ALA A 101 4.21 8.83 -8.03
C ALA A 101 5.52 9.52 -7.62
N GLU A 102 6.35 9.94 -8.58
CA GLU A 102 7.66 10.55 -8.27
C GLU A 102 7.52 11.89 -7.53
N GLY A 103 8.27 12.01 -6.44
CA GLY A 103 8.35 13.22 -5.62
C GLY A 103 9.79 13.64 -5.36
N ASN A 104 10.01 14.37 -4.27
CA ASN A 104 11.35 14.86 -3.90
C ASN A 104 12.15 13.87 -3.04
N ASN A 105 11.59 12.69 -2.72
CA ASN A 105 12.24 11.69 -1.87
C ASN A 105 12.92 10.61 -2.73
N LEU A 106 14.25 10.70 -2.87
CA LEU A 106 15.02 9.80 -3.72
C LEU A 106 14.89 8.32 -3.33
N ILE A 107 14.81 8.02 -2.03
CA ILE A 107 14.66 6.65 -1.53
C ILE A 107 13.29 6.08 -1.93
N SER A 108 12.25 6.88 -1.74
CA SER A 108 10.88 6.52 -2.14
C SER A 108 10.76 6.34 -3.64
N ASN A 109 11.32 7.24 -4.44
CA ASN A 109 11.32 7.15 -5.91
C ASN A 109 12.03 5.86 -6.38
N ALA A 110 13.15 5.48 -5.77
CA ALA A 110 13.85 4.24 -6.11
C ALA A 110 12.99 3.00 -5.84
N PHE A 111 12.28 2.95 -4.70
CA PHE A 111 11.36 1.86 -4.39
C PHE A 111 10.13 1.85 -5.31
N MET A 112 9.58 3.01 -5.64
CA MET A 112 8.47 3.12 -6.60
C MET A 112 8.88 2.66 -7.99
N ARG A 113 10.06 3.04 -8.47
CA ARG A 113 10.60 2.58 -9.75
C ARG A 113 10.78 1.07 -9.77
N ALA A 114 11.32 0.50 -8.70
CA ALA A 114 11.43 -0.95 -8.57
C ALA A 114 10.04 -1.61 -8.62
N ALA A 115 9.07 -1.11 -7.85
CA ALA A 115 7.70 -1.64 -7.82
C ALA A 115 6.98 -1.51 -9.17
N TYR A 116 7.20 -0.41 -9.90
CA TYR A 116 6.71 -0.18 -11.25
C TYR A 116 7.28 -1.21 -12.24
N GLU A 117 8.57 -1.52 -12.13
CA GLU A 117 9.25 -2.56 -12.93
C GLU A 117 8.93 -4.01 -12.47
N GLY A 118 7.97 -4.19 -11.55
CA GLY A 118 7.61 -5.49 -11.00
C GLY A 118 8.65 -6.09 -10.05
N LYS A 119 9.64 -5.30 -9.62
CA LYS A 119 10.68 -5.71 -8.66
C LYS A 119 10.20 -5.45 -7.24
N ILE A 120 10.35 -6.44 -6.39
CA ILE A 120 9.95 -6.41 -4.98
C ILE A 120 11.05 -6.98 -4.09
N ASN A 121 11.10 -6.54 -2.83
CA ASN A 121 12.04 -7.09 -1.87
C ASN A 121 11.66 -8.52 -1.45
N ALA A 122 12.60 -9.23 -0.81
CA ALA A 122 12.43 -10.63 -0.44
C ALA A 122 11.24 -10.88 0.52
N LYS A 123 10.97 -9.95 1.45
CA LYS A 123 9.85 -10.05 2.40
C LYS A 123 8.50 -9.98 1.67
N VAL A 124 8.35 -9.01 0.76
CA VAL A 124 7.14 -8.84 -0.07
C VAL A 124 6.96 -10.02 -1.01
N ARG A 125 8.05 -10.53 -1.61
CA ARG A 125 7.98 -11.74 -2.45
C ARG A 125 7.47 -12.94 -1.66
N ARG A 126 7.97 -13.18 -0.45
CA ARG A 126 7.46 -14.25 0.44
C ARG A 126 5.98 -14.08 0.74
N LEU A 127 5.55 -12.86 1.05
CA LEU A 127 4.14 -12.54 1.27
C LEU A 127 3.28 -12.84 0.03
N MET A 128 3.72 -12.42 -1.15
CA MET A 128 3.01 -12.69 -2.41
C MET A 128 2.93 -14.18 -2.73
N SER A 129 4.01 -14.94 -2.51
CA SER A 129 4.00 -16.40 -2.68
C SER A 129 3.02 -17.07 -1.72
N ALA A 130 2.98 -16.64 -0.45
CA ALA A 130 2.03 -17.15 0.53
C ALA A 130 0.57 -16.79 0.17
N LEU A 131 0.33 -15.63 -0.46
CA LEU A 131 -0.98 -15.24 -0.96
C LEU A 131 -1.49 -16.12 -2.12
N SER A 132 -0.61 -16.58 -3.02
CA SER A 132 -1.00 -17.40 -4.19
C SER A 132 -1.36 -18.86 -3.86
N GLY A 133 -1.03 -19.37 -2.69
CA GLY A 133 -1.24 -20.79 -2.39
C GLY A 133 -0.61 -21.30 -1.09
N GLY A 134 -0.12 -20.41 -0.24
CA GLY A 134 0.40 -20.80 1.08
C GLY A 134 -0.73 -21.12 2.06
N SER A 135 -0.40 -21.94 3.05
CA SER A 135 -1.27 -22.17 4.21
C SER A 135 -1.51 -20.88 4.99
N ARG A 136 -2.57 -20.87 5.81
CA ARG A 136 -2.88 -19.74 6.70
C ARG A 136 -1.71 -19.39 7.63
N LYS A 137 -0.95 -20.39 8.07
CA LYS A 137 0.22 -20.22 8.94
C LYS A 137 1.38 -19.53 8.20
N GLU A 138 1.66 -19.96 6.97
CA GLU A 138 2.69 -19.35 6.13
C GLU A 138 2.33 -17.91 5.77
N LEU A 139 1.06 -17.64 5.44
CA LEU A 139 0.59 -16.27 5.21
C LEU A 139 0.75 -15.39 6.45
N ALA A 140 0.43 -15.91 7.63
CA ALA A 140 0.60 -15.15 8.88
C ALA A 140 2.07 -14.84 9.17
N ALA A 141 2.97 -15.82 8.98
CA ALA A 141 4.41 -15.61 9.17
C ALA A 141 4.99 -14.61 8.17
N ALA A 142 4.68 -14.77 6.87
CA ALA A 142 5.16 -13.87 5.83
C ALA A 142 4.59 -12.44 6.01
N ALA A 143 3.34 -12.31 6.46
CA ALA A 143 2.77 -11.02 6.83
C ALA A 143 3.51 -10.38 8.00
N ALA A 144 3.79 -11.13 9.07
CA ALA A 144 4.55 -10.62 10.21
C ALA A 144 5.93 -10.08 9.79
N GLU A 145 6.67 -10.81 8.96
CA GLU A 145 7.97 -10.35 8.43
C GLU A 145 7.86 -9.07 7.58
N ALA A 146 6.81 -8.98 6.75
CA ALA A 146 6.59 -7.82 5.89
C ALA A 146 6.22 -6.58 6.72
N LEU A 147 5.41 -6.75 7.76
CA LEU A 147 5.00 -5.69 8.69
C LEU A 147 6.15 -5.21 9.57
N ASP A 148 7.11 -6.09 9.89
CA ASP A 148 8.34 -5.78 10.65
C ASP A 148 9.39 -5.02 9.81
N SER A 149 8.96 -3.99 9.08
CA SER A 149 9.80 -3.14 8.23
C SER A 149 9.54 -1.68 8.56
N GLY A 150 10.47 -1.06 9.30
CA GLY A 150 10.30 0.33 9.76
C GLY A 150 9.15 0.51 10.74
N HIS A 151 8.84 1.75 11.12
CA HIS A 151 7.78 2.01 12.11
C HIS A 151 6.38 1.79 11.55
N THR A 152 6.05 2.32 10.37
CA THR A 152 4.77 2.06 9.68
C THR A 152 4.95 1.62 8.22
N SER A 153 6.12 1.84 7.62
CA SER A 153 6.39 1.62 6.20
C SER A 153 5.96 0.24 5.70
N GLY A 154 6.30 -0.84 6.42
CA GLY A 154 5.86 -2.19 6.07
C GLY A 154 4.34 -2.36 6.04
N ALA A 155 3.64 -1.76 7.01
CA ALA A 155 2.17 -1.79 7.06
C ALA A 155 1.52 -0.90 6.01
N ASP A 156 2.10 0.26 5.72
CA ASP A 156 1.60 1.21 4.72
C ASP A 156 1.77 0.65 3.30
N TYR A 157 2.92 0.02 3.03
CA TYR A 157 3.16 -0.76 1.81
C TYR A 157 2.19 -1.93 1.68
N CYS A 158 2.01 -2.72 2.74
CA CYS A 158 1.04 -3.82 2.74
C CYS A 158 -0.39 -3.32 2.53
N ALA A 159 -0.72 -2.12 3.04
CA ALA A 159 -2.04 -1.52 2.83
C ALA A 159 -2.26 -1.18 1.36
N GLY A 160 -1.28 -0.59 0.67
CA GLY A 160 -1.33 -0.33 -0.77
C GLY A 160 -1.48 -1.61 -1.59
N LEU A 161 -0.70 -2.64 -1.26
CA LEU A 161 -0.74 -3.95 -1.94
C LEU A 161 -2.12 -4.59 -1.80
N VAL A 162 -2.65 -4.66 -0.56
CA VAL A 162 -3.97 -5.25 -0.30
C VAL A 162 -5.08 -4.42 -0.96
N PHE A 163 -4.92 -3.10 -1.02
CA PHE A 163 -5.87 -2.22 -1.71
C PHE A 163 -5.96 -2.57 -3.20
N ALA A 164 -4.83 -2.60 -3.90
CA ALA A 164 -4.78 -2.93 -5.34
C ALA A 164 -5.39 -4.31 -5.63
N LEU A 165 -5.03 -5.33 -4.84
CA LEU A 165 -5.56 -6.69 -5.03
C LEU A 165 -7.07 -6.77 -4.78
N LYS A 166 -7.59 -6.07 -3.77
CA LYS A 166 -9.04 -6.02 -3.54
C LYS A 166 -9.77 -5.28 -4.65
N ASP A 167 -9.20 -4.20 -5.16
CA ASP A 167 -9.79 -3.41 -6.24
C ASP A 167 -9.96 -4.24 -7.52
N VAL A 168 -8.91 -4.94 -7.95
CA VAL A 168 -9.01 -5.80 -9.15
C VAL A 168 -10.01 -6.94 -8.97
N LEU A 169 -10.02 -7.59 -7.80
CA LEU A 169 -10.93 -8.71 -7.52
C LEU A 169 -12.40 -8.27 -7.39
N ALA A 170 -12.67 -7.03 -7.00
CA ALA A 170 -14.03 -6.48 -6.92
C ALA A 170 -14.55 -6.00 -8.28
N ALA A 171 -13.65 -5.69 -9.22
CA ALA A 171 -13.97 -5.33 -10.59
C ALA A 171 -14.08 -6.55 -11.54
N SER A 172 -13.90 -7.76 -11.00
CA SER A 172 -13.94 -9.05 -11.72
C SER A 172 -15.34 -9.64 -11.78
#